data_AF-A0A2G4JEI3-F1
#
_entry.id   AF-A0A2G4JEI3-F1
#
_cell.length_a   1.000
_cell.length_b   1.000
_cell.length_c   1.000
_cell.angle_alpha   90.00
_cell.angle_beta   90.00
_cell.angle_gamma   90.00
#
_symmetry.space_group_name_H-M   'P 1'
#
loop_
_entity.id
_entity.type
_entity.pdbx_description
1 polymer ?
#
loop_
_entity_poly.entity_id
_entity_poly.type
_entity_poly.pdbx_seq_one_letter_code
_entity_poly.pdbx_strand_id
1 'polypeptide(L)'
;MVIDTNIIRTEILRVLNESGKLRGTELTSRVIKKVGNEKLVHREISLLVESGEVERRMFSKAHIEYELINLSESVNNQLKSIHNEIELIFEGINEFKEVISENKLEFQERLRTVIHFMHIVQSIDGVMKLLSHYPTFKKDKMFSQISRKISDSLENLMDCIVHQPEEEFLNEVIVNLRVSQIGTENLN
;
A
#
# COMPACT_ATOMS: atom_id res chain seq x y z
N MET A 1 -7.28 37.41 21.71
CA MET A 1 -8.00 36.47 20.83
C MET A 1 -7.11 35.27 20.59
N VAL A 2 -7.45 34.10 21.12
CA VAL A 2 -6.81 32.85 20.70
C VAL A 2 -7.31 32.59 19.29
N ILE A 3 -6.44 32.69 18.29
CA ILE A 3 -6.80 32.25 16.94
C ILE A 3 -6.94 30.74 17.02
N ASP A 4 -8.15 30.26 16.83
CA ASP A 4 -8.45 28.83 16.81
C ASP A 4 -7.71 28.21 15.61
N THR A 5 -6.82 27.25 15.88
CA THR A 5 -6.05 26.51 14.87
C THR A 5 -6.97 25.88 13.80
N ASN A 6 -8.21 25.56 14.17
CA ASN A 6 -9.21 25.09 13.23
C ASN A 6 -9.53 26.12 12.13
N ILE A 7 -9.57 27.41 12.46
CA ILE A 7 -9.84 28.48 11.47
C ILE A 7 -8.70 28.55 10.45
N ILE A 8 -7.45 28.44 10.90
CA ILE A 8 -6.27 28.43 10.02
C ILE A 8 -6.32 27.21 9.10
N ARG A 9 -6.57 26.04 9.68
CA ARG A 9 -6.71 24.77 8.94
C ARG A 9 -7.81 24.84 7.89
N THR A 10 -9.01 25.28 8.26
CA THR A 10 -10.14 25.44 7.33
C THR A 10 -9.79 26.42 6.20
N GLU A 11 -9.10 27.51 6.50
CA GLU A 11 -8.72 28.49 5.47
C GLU A 11 -7.67 27.95 4.50
N ILE A 12 -6.68 27.18 4.98
CA ILE A 12 -5.71 26.49 4.11
C ILE A 12 -6.44 25.55 3.15
N LEU A 13 -7.32 24.70 3.69
CA LEU A 13 -8.09 23.74 2.89
C LEU A 13 -9.00 24.45 1.88
N ARG A 14 -9.66 25.55 2.27
CA ARG A 14 -10.49 26.37 1.37
C ARG A 14 -9.69 26.93 0.20
N VAL A 15 -8.53 27.54 0.47
CA VAL A 15 -7.68 28.16 -0.57
C VAL A 15 -7.19 27.11 -1.57
N LEU A 16 -6.76 25.94 -1.09
CA LEU A 16 -6.34 24.83 -1.95
C LEU A 16 -7.52 24.22 -2.73
N ASN A 17 -8.71 24.12 -2.11
CA ASN A 17 -9.91 23.63 -2.80
C ASN A 17 -10.34 24.57 -3.94
N GLU A 18 -10.23 25.89 -3.74
CA GLU A 18 -10.62 26.89 -4.74
C GLU A 18 -9.60 27.04 -5.87
N SER A 19 -8.30 26.93 -5.55
CA SER A 19 -7.23 27.24 -6.49
C SER A 19 -6.55 26.00 -7.07
N GLY A 20 -6.86 24.80 -6.54
CA GLY A 20 -6.10 23.59 -6.80
C GLY A 20 -4.66 23.71 -6.28
N LYS A 21 -3.72 23.27 -7.10
CA LYS A 21 -2.28 23.32 -6.82
C LYS A 21 -1.76 24.75 -6.73
N LEU A 22 -1.05 25.06 -5.64
CA LEU A 22 -0.50 26.39 -5.38
C LEU A 22 0.96 26.35 -4.95
N ARG A 23 1.69 27.44 -5.25
CA ARG A 23 3.02 27.69 -4.71
C ARG A 23 2.95 27.92 -3.20
N GLY A 24 3.95 27.44 -2.46
CA GLY A 24 4.02 27.59 -1.01
C GLY A 24 3.97 29.05 -0.55
N THR A 25 4.69 29.94 -1.23
CA THR A 25 4.68 31.38 -0.95
C THR A 25 3.31 31.99 -1.20
N GLU A 26 2.63 31.59 -2.28
CA GLU A 26 1.32 32.08 -2.63
C GLU A 26 0.25 31.61 -1.64
N LEU A 27 0.21 30.31 -1.33
CA LEU A 27 -0.69 29.72 -0.33
C LEU A 27 -0.54 30.45 1.01
N THR A 28 0.70 30.55 1.51
CA THR A 28 0.97 31.17 2.81
C THR A 28 0.54 32.63 2.82
N SER A 29 0.85 33.39 1.75
CA SER A 29 0.47 34.81 1.65
C SER A 29 -1.05 35.02 1.68
N ARG A 30 -1.83 34.16 1.01
CA ARG A 30 -3.30 34.25 0.96
C ARG A 30 -3.92 33.93 2.32
N VAL A 31 -3.42 32.89 2.98
CA VAL A 31 -3.92 32.48 4.30
C VAL A 31 -3.55 33.54 5.34
N ILE A 32 -2.30 34.01 5.39
CA ILE A 32 -1.84 35.06 6.31
C ILE A 32 -2.66 36.33 6.17
N LYS A 33 -2.98 36.77 4.94
CA LYS A 33 -3.83 37.96 4.72
C LYS A 33 -5.18 37.87 5.44
N LYS A 34 -5.69 36.66 5.69
CA LYS A 34 -7.00 36.45 6.32
C LYS A 34 -6.92 36.08 7.80
N VAL A 35 -5.88 35.34 8.22
CA VAL A 35 -5.77 34.84 9.61
C VAL A 35 -4.59 35.40 10.41
N GLY A 36 -3.67 36.13 9.77
CA GLY A 36 -2.64 36.97 10.41
C GLY A 36 -1.45 36.27 11.10
N ASN A 37 -1.52 34.98 11.41
CA ASN A 37 -0.49 34.29 12.19
C ASN A 37 0.41 33.37 11.34
N GLU A 38 1.45 33.94 10.73
CA GLU A 38 2.40 33.24 9.85
C GLU A 38 3.00 31.97 10.45
N LYS A 39 3.48 32.03 11.70
CA LYS A 39 4.09 30.86 12.36
C LYS A 39 3.10 29.71 12.51
N LEU A 40 1.85 30.00 12.86
CA LEU A 40 0.81 28.98 12.95
C LEU A 40 0.38 28.49 11.57
N VAL A 41 0.32 29.35 10.55
CA VAL A 41 0.01 28.94 9.16
C VAL A 41 1.01 27.90 8.67
N HIS A 42 2.31 28.16 8.81
CA HIS A 42 3.33 27.19 8.41
C HIS A 42 3.23 25.88 9.19
N ARG A 43 2.96 25.96 10.50
CA ARG A 43 2.76 24.77 11.35
C ARG A 43 1.57 23.95 10.89
N GLU A 44 0.43 24.58 10.63
CA GLU A 44 -0.79 23.87 10.19
C GLU A 44 -0.63 23.27 8.79
N ILE A 45 0.07 23.95 7.88
CA ILE A 45 0.43 23.38 6.56
C ILE A 45 1.27 22.11 6.76
N SER A 46 2.28 22.13 7.64
CA SER A 46 3.07 20.94 7.95
C SER A 46 2.22 19.81 8.52
N LEU A 47 1.32 20.11 9.46
CA LEU A 47 0.42 19.11 10.04
C LEU A 47 -0.53 18.50 9.01
N LEU A 48 -1.04 19.31 8.07
CA LEU A 48 -1.88 18.84 6.96
C LEU A 48 -1.13 17.96 5.95
N VAL A 49 0.17 18.21 5.78
CA VAL A 49 1.05 17.36 4.97
C VAL A 49 1.35 16.06 5.69
N GLU A 50 1.64 16.13 6.98
CA GLU A 50 1.90 14.95 7.82
C GLU A 50 0.66 14.05 7.94
N SER A 51 -0.55 14.63 7.99
CA SER A 51 -1.81 13.87 8.01
C SER A 51 -2.21 13.30 6.64
N GLY A 52 -1.55 13.69 5.56
CA GLY A 52 -1.87 13.24 4.21
C GLY A 52 -3.15 13.86 3.63
N GLU A 53 -3.58 15.01 4.13
CA GLU A 53 -4.68 15.79 3.52
C GLU A 53 -4.17 16.76 2.44
N VAL A 54 -2.90 17.14 2.52
CA VAL A 54 -2.23 18.01 1.55
C VAL A 54 -0.96 17.34 1.05
N GLU A 55 -0.80 17.24 -0.26
CA GLU A 55 0.45 16.78 -0.87
C GLU A 55 1.44 17.95 -0.94
N ARG A 56 2.71 17.71 -0.57
CA ARG A 56 3.80 18.67 -0.75
C ARG A 56 4.77 18.18 -1.83
N ARG A 57 4.88 18.91 -2.93
CA ARG A 57 5.86 18.64 -3.98
C ARG A 57 7.01 19.65 -3.91
N MET A 58 8.22 19.15 -3.71
CA MET A 58 9.42 19.97 -3.60
C MET A 58 10.28 19.80 -4.85
N PHE A 59 10.40 20.86 -5.65
CA PHE A 59 11.28 20.91 -6.82
C PHE A 59 12.63 21.56 -6.46
N SER A 60 12.62 22.53 -5.54
CA SER A 60 13.81 23.13 -4.92
C SER A 60 13.43 23.79 -3.59
N LYS A 61 14.40 24.26 -2.80
CA LYS A 61 14.12 24.98 -1.54
C LYS A 61 13.22 26.22 -1.74
N ALA A 62 13.30 26.87 -2.90
CA ALA A 62 12.47 28.01 -3.26
C ALA A 62 11.20 27.63 -4.05
N HIS A 63 11.11 26.37 -4.52
CA HIS A 63 10.01 25.88 -5.35
C HIS A 63 9.31 24.72 -4.66
N ILE A 64 8.32 25.06 -3.85
CA ILE A 64 7.44 24.09 -3.18
C ILE A 64 6.01 24.35 -3.64
N GLU A 65 5.28 23.29 -3.92
CA GLU A 65 3.87 23.29 -4.29
C GLU A 65 3.05 22.45 -3.32
N TYR A 66 1.79 22.85 -3.12
CA TYR A 66 0.83 22.20 -2.24
C TYR A 66 -0.50 21.99 -2.98
N GLU A 67 -1.15 20.86 -2.75
CA GLU A 67 -2.43 20.49 -3.36
C GLU A 67 -3.23 19.60 -2.39
N LEU A 68 -4.57 19.66 -2.42
CA LEU A 68 -5.39 18.74 -1.64
C LEU A 68 -5.24 17.31 -2.18
N ILE A 69 -5.09 16.34 -1.27
CA ILE A 69 -5.11 14.93 -1.66
C ILE A 69 -6.55 14.52 -1.91
N ASN A 70 -6.85 14.11 -3.14
CA ASN A 70 -8.09 13.43 -3.45
C ASN A 70 -8.04 12.01 -2.87
N LEU A 71 -8.59 11.83 -1.66
CA LEU A 71 -8.53 10.57 -0.94
C LEU A 71 -9.13 9.41 -1.77
N SER A 72 -10.20 9.66 -2.52
CA SER A 72 -10.81 8.63 -3.38
C SER A 72 -9.87 8.21 -4.51
N GLU A 73 -9.20 9.16 -5.14
CA GLU A 73 -8.25 8.89 -6.22
C GLU A 73 -6.99 8.22 -5.70
N SER A 74 -6.48 8.66 -4.54
CA SER A 74 -5.33 8.06 -3.87
C SER A 74 -5.60 6.60 -3.49
N VAL A 75 -6.73 6.32 -2.85
CA VAL A 75 -7.18 4.96 -2.51
C VAL A 75 -7.29 4.10 -3.78
N ASN A 76 -7.95 4.62 -4.81
CA ASN A 76 -8.13 3.90 -6.08
C ASN A 76 -6.78 3.59 -6.75
N ASN A 77 -5.85 4.53 -6.78
CA ASN A 77 -4.52 4.32 -7.35
C ASN A 77 -3.71 3.28 -6.59
N GLN A 78 -3.75 3.31 -5.25
CA GLN A 78 -3.10 2.31 -4.41
C GLN A 78 -3.69 0.91 -4.61
N LEU A 79 -5.02 0.79 -4.57
CA LEU A 79 -5.70 -0.49 -4.81
C LEU A 79 -5.45 -1.00 -6.23
N LYS A 80 -5.44 -0.13 -7.24
CA LYS A 80 -5.13 -0.51 -8.61
C LYS A 80 -3.71 -1.07 -8.76
N SER A 81 -2.73 -0.49 -8.06
CA SER A 81 -1.36 -1.01 -8.04
C SER A 81 -1.32 -2.42 -7.45
N ILE A 82 -1.94 -2.62 -6.29
CA ILE A 82 -1.99 -3.93 -5.61
C ILE A 82 -2.74 -4.95 -6.46
N HIS A 83 -3.85 -4.53 -7.08
CA HIS A 83 -4.64 -5.37 -7.99
C HIS A 83 -3.80 -5.87 -9.16
N ASN A 84 -3.02 -5.01 -9.81
CA ASN A 84 -2.16 -5.43 -10.91
C ASN A 84 -1.08 -6.40 -10.44
N GLU A 85 -0.49 -6.15 -9.26
CA GLU A 85 0.54 -7.03 -8.71
C GLU A 85 -0.02 -8.42 -8.39
N ILE A 86 -1.17 -8.51 -7.71
CA ILE A 86 -1.76 -9.82 -7.39
C ILE A 86 -2.24 -10.57 -8.62
N GLU A 87 -2.71 -9.89 -9.67
CA GLU A 87 -3.08 -10.55 -10.93
C GLU A 87 -1.85 -11.18 -11.61
N LEU A 88 -0.73 -10.47 -11.70
CA LEU A 88 0.52 -11.03 -12.27
C LEU A 88 1.01 -12.24 -11.46
N ILE A 89 0.92 -12.18 -10.13
CA ILE A 89 1.30 -13.29 -9.27
C ILE A 89 0.35 -14.48 -9.44
N PHE A 90 -0.96 -14.23 -9.54
CA PHE A 90 -1.94 -15.28 -9.78
C PHE A 90 -1.73 -15.98 -11.12
N GLU A 91 -1.47 -15.21 -12.19
CA GLU A 91 -1.12 -15.76 -13.51
C GLU A 91 0.16 -16.59 -13.43
N GLY A 92 1.22 -16.08 -12.78
CA GLY A 92 2.47 -16.83 -12.59
C GLY A 92 2.31 -18.13 -11.78
N ILE A 93 1.40 -18.17 -10.80
CA ILE A 93 1.06 -19.39 -10.07
C ILE A 93 0.35 -20.40 -10.98
N ASN A 94 -0.56 -19.94 -11.85
CA ASN A 94 -1.26 -20.83 -12.80
C ASN A 94 -0.28 -21.42 -13.83
N GLU A 95 0.60 -20.61 -14.40
CA GLU A 95 1.64 -21.08 -15.32
C GLU A 95 2.56 -22.10 -14.63
N PHE A 96 2.98 -21.83 -13.40
CA PHE A 96 3.79 -22.75 -12.61
C PHE A 96 3.08 -24.09 -12.34
N LYS A 97 1.78 -24.05 -12.05
CA LYS A 97 0.96 -25.25 -11.85
C LYS A 97 0.94 -26.13 -13.10
N GLU A 98 0.82 -25.53 -14.29
CA GLU A 98 0.90 -26.25 -15.55
C GLU A 98 2.28 -26.90 -15.73
N VAL A 99 3.36 -26.16 -15.51
CA VAL A 99 4.74 -26.67 -15.65
C VAL A 99 5.03 -27.82 -14.67
N ILE A 100 4.55 -27.74 -13.43
CA ILE A 100 4.68 -28.84 -12.45
C ILE A 100 3.94 -30.09 -12.93
N SER A 101 2.74 -29.93 -13.51
CA SER A 101 1.95 -31.07 -13.99
C SER A 101 2.63 -31.84 -15.13
N GLU A 102 3.50 -31.17 -15.90
CA GLU A 102 4.33 -31.77 -16.95
C GLU A 102 5.59 -32.46 -16.39
N ASN A 103 5.80 -32.41 -15.06
CA ASN A 103 6.91 -33.02 -14.32
C ASN A 103 8.31 -32.59 -14.83
N LYS A 104 8.43 -31.34 -15.28
CA LYS A 104 9.66 -30.77 -15.88
C LYS A 104 10.66 -30.22 -14.87
N LEU A 105 10.30 -30.12 -13.60
CA LEU A 105 11.08 -29.42 -12.57
C LEU A 105 11.60 -30.38 -11.50
N GLU A 106 12.80 -30.12 -11.01
CA GLU A 106 13.36 -30.87 -9.88
C GLU A 106 12.70 -30.48 -8.56
N PHE A 107 12.76 -31.38 -7.56
CA PHE A 107 12.14 -31.17 -6.24
C PHE A 107 12.47 -29.81 -5.62
N GLN A 108 13.76 -29.43 -5.62
CA GLN A 108 14.22 -28.19 -5.01
C GLN A 108 13.73 -26.94 -5.75
N GLU A 109 13.56 -27.03 -7.07
CA GLU A 109 13.01 -25.93 -7.87
C GLU A 109 11.53 -25.73 -7.56
N ARG A 110 10.76 -26.82 -7.47
CA ARG A 110 9.34 -26.78 -7.08
C ARG A 110 9.18 -26.20 -5.68
N LEU A 111 9.95 -26.71 -4.71
CA LEU A 111 9.92 -26.27 -3.32
C LEU A 111 10.21 -24.77 -3.19
N ARG A 112 11.32 -24.30 -3.78
CA ARG A 112 11.71 -22.88 -3.73
C ARG A 112 10.66 -21.97 -4.36
N THR A 113 10.09 -22.39 -5.49
CA THR A 113 9.11 -21.58 -6.22
C THR A 113 7.79 -21.47 -5.45
N VAL A 114 7.31 -22.57 -4.85
CA VAL A 114 6.14 -22.55 -3.96
C VAL A 114 6.37 -21.60 -2.77
N ILE A 115 7.50 -21.71 -2.08
CA ILE A 115 7.83 -20.85 -0.93
C ILE A 115 7.86 -19.38 -1.35
N HIS A 116 8.47 -19.09 -2.51
CA HIS A 116 8.56 -17.73 -3.03
C HIS A 116 7.17 -17.12 -3.28
N PHE A 117 6.31 -17.83 -4.01
CA PHE A 117 4.94 -17.35 -4.25
C PHE A 117 4.14 -17.21 -2.96
N MET A 118 4.27 -18.15 -2.02
CA MET A 118 3.62 -18.05 -0.72
C MET A 118 4.01 -16.78 0.02
N HIS A 119 5.29 -16.43 0.06
CA HIS A 119 5.75 -15.20 0.70
C HIS A 119 5.21 -13.94 0.03
N ILE A 120 5.17 -13.90 -1.31
CA ILE A 120 4.60 -12.75 -2.02
C ILE A 120 3.11 -12.60 -1.71
N VAL A 121 2.33 -13.68 -1.82
CA VAL A 121 0.89 -13.65 -1.55
C VAL A 121 0.61 -13.26 -0.10
N GLN A 122 1.38 -13.78 0.86
CA GLN A 122 1.29 -13.41 2.28
C GLN A 122 1.63 -11.93 2.53
N SER A 123 2.62 -11.38 1.83
CA SER A 123 2.98 -9.96 1.92
C SER A 123 1.81 -9.08 1.46
N ILE A 124 1.22 -9.41 0.30
CA ILE A 124 0.06 -8.70 -0.25
C ILE A 124 -1.16 -8.81 0.70
N ASP A 125 -1.42 -9.99 1.26
CA ASP A 125 -2.47 -10.19 2.27
C ASP A 125 -2.22 -9.36 3.54
N GLY A 126 -0.96 -9.28 3.99
CA GLY A 126 -0.56 -8.39 5.08
C GLY A 126 -0.88 -6.92 4.81
N VAL A 127 -0.54 -6.43 3.62
CA VAL A 127 -0.90 -5.06 3.19
C VAL A 127 -2.42 -4.87 3.19
N MET A 128 -3.16 -5.81 2.62
CA MET A 128 -4.63 -5.75 2.57
C MET A 128 -5.26 -5.73 3.96
N LYS A 129 -4.73 -6.52 4.91
CA LYS A 129 -5.17 -6.49 6.32
C LYS A 129 -4.92 -5.13 6.96
N LEU A 130 -3.75 -4.51 6.72
CA LEU A 130 -3.47 -3.16 7.20
C LEU A 130 -4.47 -2.14 6.62
N LEU A 131 -4.70 -2.19 5.31
CA LEU A 131 -5.66 -1.31 4.62
C LEU A 131 -7.11 -1.52 5.09
N SER A 132 -7.48 -2.73 5.53
CA SER A 132 -8.84 -3.05 6.00
C SER A 132 -9.30 -2.24 7.22
N HIS A 133 -8.36 -1.69 8.00
CA HIS A 133 -8.65 -0.82 9.14
C HIS A 133 -9.23 0.54 8.71
N TYR A 134 -9.09 0.90 7.43
CA TYR A 134 -9.57 2.15 6.86
C TYR A 134 -10.86 1.91 6.06
N PRO A 135 -12.02 2.46 6.50
CA PRO A 135 -13.30 2.23 5.83
C PRO A 135 -13.33 2.63 4.35
N THR A 136 -12.52 3.62 3.96
CA THR A 136 -12.41 4.10 2.59
C THR A 136 -11.85 3.03 1.65
N PHE A 137 -10.86 2.26 2.09
CA PHE A 137 -10.33 1.13 1.33
C PHE A 137 -11.30 -0.05 1.34
N LYS A 138 -11.82 -0.43 2.52
CA LYS A 138 -12.67 -1.63 2.67
C LYS A 138 -13.98 -1.56 1.86
N LYS A 139 -14.53 -0.36 1.65
CA LYS A 139 -15.75 -0.14 0.86
C LYS A 139 -15.50 -0.11 -0.65
N ASP A 140 -14.25 0.01 -1.08
CA ASP A 140 -13.91 0.00 -2.50
C ASP A 140 -14.11 -1.40 -3.10
N LYS A 141 -14.63 -1.46 -4.33
CA LYS A 141 -14.88 -2.73 -5.02
C LYS A 141 -13.59 -3.50 -5.29
N MET A 142 -12.50 -2.82 -5.65
CA MET A 142 -11.21 -3.46 -5.92
C MET A 142 -10.66 -4.18 -4.70
N PHE A 143 -10.94 -3.66 -3.49
CA PHE A 143 -10.51 -4.31 -2.26
C PHE A 143 -11.02 -5.76 -2.19
N SER A 144 -12.31 -5.97 -2.48
CA SER A 144 -12.91 -7.31 -2.49
C SER A 144 -12.36 -8.21 -3.60
N GLN A 145 -12.02 -7.63 -4.76
CA GLN A 145 -11.43 -8.37 -5.89
C GLN A 145 -10.03 -8.86 -5.54
N ILE A 146 -9.19 -8.00 -4.95
CA ILE A 146 -7.86 -8.36 -4.47
C ILE A 146 -7.95 -9.46 -3.41
N SER A 147 -8.82 -9.30 -2.40
CA SER A 147 -8.98 -10.32 -1.34
C SER A 147 -9.40 -11.69 -1.90
N ARG A 148 -10.29 -11.70 -2.90
CA ARG A 148 -10.65 -12.94 -3.60
C ARG A 148 -9.45 -13.53 -4.33
N LYS A 149 -8.72 -12.72 -5.09
CA LYS A 149 -7.55 -13.17 -5.84
C LYS A 149 -6.46 -13.76 -4.95
N ILE A 150 -6.21 -13.16 -3.78
CA ILE A 150 -5.31 -13.71 -2.75
C ILE A 150 -5.78 -15.10 -2.31
N SER A 151 -7.07 -15.27 -2.06
CA SER A 151 -7.64 -16.56 -1.65
C SER A 151 -7.48 -17.61 -2.74
N ASP A 152 -7.79 -17.25 -3.99
CA ASP A 152 -7.64 -18.12 -5.16
C ASP A 152 -6.15 -18.50 -5.38
N SER A 153 -5.21 -17.55 -5.20
CA SER A 153 -3.76 -17.81 -5.26
C SER A 153 -3.30 -18.80 -4.19
N LEU A 154 -3.78 -18.65 -2.94
CA LEU A 154 -3.45 -19.56 -1.85
C LEU A 154 -4.01 -20.96 -2.11
N GLU A 155 -5.24 -21.06 -2.62
CA GLU A 155 -5.86 -22.34 -2.99
C GLU A 155 -5.05 -23.04 -4.09
N ASN A 156 -4.64 -22.31 -5.14
CA ASN A 156 -3.81 -22.86 -6.20
C ASN A 156 -2.44 -23.34 -5.70
N LEU A 157 -1.80 -22.60 -4.79
CA LEU A 157 -0.53 -23.03 -4.18
C LEU A 157 -0.71 -24.27 -3.31
N MET A 158 -1.79 -24.33 -2.52
CA MET A 158 -2.11 -25.52 -1.73
C MET A 158 -2.37 -26.73 -2.61
N ASP A 159 -3.08 -26.55 -3.73
CA ASP A 159 -3.30 -27.60 -4.71
C ASP A 159 -1.98 -28.11 -5.30
N CYS A 160 -1.03 -27.20 -5.59
CA CYS A 160 0.32 -27.57 -6.03
C CYS A 160 1.05 -28.40 -4.97
N ILE A 161 0.96 -28.04 -3.69
CA ILE A 161 1.63 -28.73 -2.57
C ILE A 161 1.06 -30.13 -2.34
N VAL A 162 -0.27 -30.25 -2.29
CA VAL A 162 -0.95 -31.51 -1.94
C VAL A 162 -0.77 -32.59 -3.01
N HIS A 163 -0.61 -32.20 -4.27
CA HIS A 163 -0.41 -33.13 -5.37
C HIS A 163 1.07 -33.47 -5.66
N GLN A 164 2.01 -33.06 -4.78
CA GLN A 164 3.40 -33.46 -4.92
C GLN A 164 3.60 -34.96 -4.64
N PRO A 165 4.47 -35.65 -5.39
CA PRO A 165 4.71 -37.08 -5.20
C PRO A 165 5.50 -37.39 -3.92
N GLU A 166 6.29 -36.44 -3.41
CA GLU A 166 7.09 -36.63 -2.20
C GLU A 166 6.27 -36.35 -0.92
N GLU A 167 6.16 -37.35 -0.04
CA GLU A 167 5.43 -37.24 1.23
C GLU A 167 5.96 -36.12 2.13
N GLU A 168 7.25 -35.78 2.03
CA GLU A 168 7.91 -34.76 2.85
C GLU A 168 7.73 -33.32 2.32
N PHE A 169 7.20 -33.14 1.11
CA PHE A 169 7.16 -31.82 0.46
C PHE A 169 6.40 -30.77 1.28
N LEU A 170 5.23 -31.13 1.81
CA LEU A 170 4.44 -30.24 2.67
C LEU A 170 5.22 -29.85 3.93
N ASN A 171 5.92 -30.80 4.54
CA ASN A 171 6.71 -30.53 5.75
C ASN A 171 7.84 -29.55 5.46
N GLU A 172 8.54 -29.73 4.34
CA GLU A 172 9.61 -28.82 3.89
C GLU A 172 9.07 -27.40 3.64
N VAL A 173 7.91 -27.27 3.00
CA VAL A 173 7.25 -25.96 2.83
C VAL A 173 6.97 -25.31 4.19
N ILE A 174 6.36 -26.04 5.13
CA ILE A 174 6.01 -25.51 6.46
C ILE A 174 7.26 -25.07 7.24
N VAL A 175 8.33 -25.88 7.21
CA VAL A 175 9.59 -25.57 7.90
C VAL A 175 10.18 -24.27 7.36
N ASN A 176 10.27 -24.12 6.04
CA ASN A 176 10.84 -22.93 5.43
C ASN A 176 10.02 -21.65 5.71
N LEU A 177 8.69 -21.75 5.71
CA LEU A 177 7.82 -20.62 6.07
C LEU A 177 7.98 -20.20 7.53
N ARG A 178 8.26 -21.13 8.45
CA ARG A 178 8.52 -20.83 9.87
C ARG A 178 9.89 -20.23 10.10
N VAL A 179 10.93 -20.71 9.42
CA VAL A 179 12.30 -20.16 9.56
C VAL A 179 12.34 -18.67 9.18
N SER A 180 11.54 -18.27 8.19
CA SER A 180 11.35 -16.87 7.81
C SER A 180 10.75 -16.00 8.94
N GLN A 181 9.95 -16.57 9.84
CA GLN A 181 9.36 -15.86 11.00
C GLN A 181 10.32 -15.76 12.19
N ILE A 182 11.20 -16.74 12.37
CA ILE A 182 12.12 -16.82 13.52
C ILE A 182 13.39 -15.98 13.29
N GLY A 183 13.70 -15.60 12.04
CA GLY A 183 14.87 -14.77 11.69
C GLY A 183 14.83 -13.29 12.12
N THR A 184 13.90 -12.87 12.98
CA THR A 184 13.85 -11.50 13.53
C THR A 184 14.43 -11.38 14.94
N GLU A 185 14.95 -12.46 15.52
CA GLU A 185 15.76 -12.36 16.74
C GLU A 185 17.17 -11.84 16.42
N ASN A 186 17.41 -10.58 16.79
CA ASN A 186 18.69 -9.86 16.89
C ASN A 186 19.15 -9.05 15.67
N LEU A 187 18.65 -7.81 15.59
CA LEU A 187 19.51 -6.65 15.29
C LEU A 187 19.27 -5.60 16.39
N ASN A 188 20.17 -5.61 17.37
CA ASN A 188 20.34 -4.56 18.39
C ASN A 188 20.68 -3.22 17.75
#